data_AF-G9QJ05-F1
#
_entry.id   AF-G9QJ05-F1
#
_cell.length_a   1.000
_cell.length_b   1.000
_cell.length_c   1.000
_cell.angle_alpha   90.00
_cell.angle_beta   90.00
_cell.angle_gamma   90.00
#
_symmetry.space_group_name_H-M   'P 1'
#
loop_
_entity.id
_entity.type
_entity.pdbx_description
1 polymer ?
#
loop_
_entity_poly.entity_id
_entity_poly.type
_entity_poly.pdbx_seq_one_letter_code
_entity_poly.pdbx_strand_id
1 'polypeptide(L)'
;METSKRILFVRTEGTFEEVLELESILSKMVKHDFRILIVNHTDVSGLTEKNWPIERVSVVELPNRDIWNANDHFWKMMFDGVQLSGK
;
A
#
# COMPACT_ATOMS: atom_id res chain seq x y z
N MET A 1 2.32 6.49 -16.69
CA MET A 1 3.47 5.73 -16.16
C MET A 1 4.80 6.10 -16.83
N GLU A 2 4.82 6.71 -18.01
CA GLU A 2 6.08 6.94 -18.75
C GLU A 2 6.96 8.10 -18.24
N THR A 3 6.43 9.00 -17.42
CA THR A 3 7.16 10.20 -16.96
C THR A 3 7.47 10.20 -15.46
N SER A 4 6.83 9.34 -14.67
CA SER A 4 7.03 9.27 -13.22
C SER A 4 8.13 8.28 -12.87
N LYS A 5 9.20 8.77 -12.23
CA LYS A 5 10.35 7.93 -11.83
C LYS A 5 10.04 6.98 -10.65
N ARG A 6 9.08 7.35 -9.82
CA ARG A 6 8.64 6.60 -8.64
C ARG A 6 7.11 6.66 -8.55
N ILE A 7 6.47 5.50 -8.38
CA ILE A 7 5.01 5.39 -8.28
C ILE A 7 4.67 4.59 -7.01
N LEU A 8 3.71 5.07 -6.23
CA LEU A 8 3.13 4.33 -5.11
C LEU A 8 1.69 3.95 -5.48
N PHE A 9 1.43 2.64 -5.59
CA PHE A 9 0.08 2.10 -5.68
C PHE A 9 -0.44 1.86 -4.27
N VAL A 10 -1.65 2.32 -3.98
CA VAL A 10 -2.30 2.08 -2.69
C VAL A 10 -3.56 1.28 -2.97
N ARG A 11 -3.70 0.13 -2.31
CA ARG A 11 -4.91 -0.70 -2.39
C ARG A 11 -5.39 -1.04 -0.99
N THR A 12 -6.66 -0.78 -0.74
CA THR A 12 -7.36 -1.27 0.44
C THR A 12 -7.93 -2.65 0.14
N GLU A 13 -7.74 -3.58 1.08
CA GLU A 13 -8.13 -4.98 0.97
C GLU A 13 -7.40 -5.76 -0.16
N GLY A 14 -6.84 -6.91 0.22
CA GLY A 14 -6.26 -7.86 -0.71
C GLY A 14 -5.67 -9.07 -0.01
N THR A 15 -5.81 -10.24 -0.63
CA THR A 15 -5.11 -11.46 -0.17
C THR A 15 -3.68 -11.50 -0.67
N PHE A 16 -2.88 -12.43 -0.13
CA PHE A 16 -1.51 -12.63 -0.56
C PHE A 16 -1.43 -12.95 -2.07
N GLU A 17 -2.30 -13.84 -2.55
CA GLU A 17 -2.33 -14.30 -3.95
C GLU A 17 -2.70 -13.17 -4.91
N GLU A 18 -3.73 -12.39 -4.58
CA GLU A 18 -4.17 -11.25 -5.40
C GLU A 18 -3.07 -10.19 -5.53
N VAL A 19 -2.36 -9.94 -4.43
CA VAL A 19 -1.30 -8.93 -4.39
C VAL A 19 -0.03 -9.43 -5.09
N LEU A 20 0.28 -10.72 -4.99
CA LEU A 20 1.35 -11.35 -5.75
C LEU A 20 1.10 -11.25 -7.26
N GLU A 21 -0.13 -11.53 -7.70
CA GLU A 21 -0.51 -11.37 -9.10
C GLU A 21 -0.43 -9.90 -9.55
N LEU A 22 -0.94 -8.98 -8.72
CA LEU A 22 -0.89 -7.55 -8.98
C LEU A 22 0.56 -7.06 -9.15
N GLU A 23 1.46 -7.46 -8.25
CA GLU A 23 2.89 -7.12 -8.34
C GLU A 23 3.49 -7.65 -9.65
N SER A 24 3.19 -8.89 -10.02
CA SER A 24 3.69 -9.49 -11.27
C SER A 24 3.22 -8.73 -12.52
N ILE A 25 1.96 -8.27 -12.54
CA ILE A 25 1.41 -7.49 -13.64
C ILE A 25 2.06 -6.11 -13.69
N LEU A 26 2.15 -5.41 -12.56
CA LEU A 26 2.74 -4.07 -12.50
C LEU A 26 4.23 -4.09 -12.85
N SER A 27 4.97 -5.12 -12.44
CA SER A 27 6.38 -5.32 -12.82
C SER A 27 6.61 -5.47 -14.32
N LYS A 28 5.59 -5.89 -15.09
CA LYS A 28 5.66 -5.95 -16.56
C LYS A 28 5.25 -4.64 -17.24
N MET A 29 4.40 -3.84 -16.58
CA MET A 29 3.79 -2.64 -17.15
C MET A 29 4.53 -1.35 -16.81
N VAL A 30 5.13 -1.26 -15.62
CA VAL A 30 5.80 -0.05 -15.13
C VAL A 30 7.25 -0.03 -15.60
N LYS A 31 7.61 1.00 -16.38
CA LYS A 31 8.97 1.19 -16.90
C LYS A 31 10.00 1.62 -15.85
N HIS A 32 9.54 2.22 -14.75
CA HIS A 32 10.38 2.79 -13.70
C HIS A 32 10.09 2.12 -12.34
N ASP A 33 10.50 2.76 -11.24
CA ASP A 33 10.33 2.18 -9.92
C ASP A 33 8.88 2.33 -9.41
N PHE A 34 8.37 1.29 -8.78
CA PHE A 34 7.09 1.33 -8.09
C PHE A 34 7.12 0.55 -6.77
N ARG A 35 6.20 0.94 -5.89
CA ARG A 35 5.87 0.27 -4.65
C ARG A 35 4.36 0.08 -4.55
N ILE A 36 3.93 -0.94 -3.83
CA ILE A 36 2.53 -1.20 -3.51
C ILE A 36 2.37 -1.16 -2.00
N LEU A 37 1.43 -0.35 -1.50
CA LEU A 37 0.96 -0.37 -0.13
C LEU A 37 -0.41 -1.05 -0.09
N ILE A 38 -0.50 -2.14 0.65
CA ILE A 38 -1.76 -2.84 0.93
C ILE A 38 -2.22 -2.49 2.34
N VAL A 39 -3.48 -2.09 2.46
CA VAL A 39 -4.11 -1.75 3.73
C VAL A 39 -5.31 -2.65 3.94
N ASN A 40 -5.18 -3.64 4.83
CA ASN A 40 -6.26 -4.56 5.15
C ASN A 40 -6.91 -4.17 6.49
N HIS A 41 -8.23 -4.20 6.57
CA HIS A 41 -8.93 -3.94 7.82
C HIS A 41 -9.25 -5.25 8.55
N THR A 42 -8.58 -5.49 9.67
CA THR A 42 -8.70 -6.72 10.46
C THR A 42 -9.03 -6.41 11.92
N ASP A 43 -9.09 -7.43 12.78
CA ASP A 43 -9.36 -7.26 14.22
C ASP A 43 -8.11 -6.86 15.02
N VAL A 44 -7.26 -5.98 14.45
CA VAL A 44 -6.12 -5.40 15.15
C VAL A 44 -6.54 -4.16 15.95
N SER A 45 -5.83 -3.87 17.04
CA SER A 45 -6.10 -2.70 17.89
C SER A 45 -5.41 -1.42 17.40
N GLY A 46 -4.50 -1.51 16.43
CA GLY A 46 -3.81 -0.38 15.80
C GLY A 46 -3.03 -0.81 14.55
N LEU A 47 -2.25 0.11 13.98
CA LEU A 47 -1.44 -0.18 12.79
C LEU A 47 -0.44 -1.30 13.06
N THR A 48 -0.54 -2.37 12.28
CA THR A 48 0.36 -3.52 12.34
C THR A 48 0.94 -3.81 10.97
N GLU A 49 2.26 -3.82 10.81
CA GLU A 49 2.91 -4.23 9.56
C GLU A 49 2.95 -5.76 9.43
N LYS A 50 2.72 -6.27 8.21
CA LYS A 50 2.88 -7.68 7.88
C LYS A 50 4.06 -7.87 6.95
N ASN A 51 4.89 -8.86 7.28
CA ASN A 51 6.02 -9.25 6.45
C ASN A 51 5.56 -10.28 5.41
N TRP A 52 5.16 -9.81 4.23
CA TRP A 52 4.95 -10.67 3.07
C TRP A 52 6.24 -10.76 2.26
N PRO A 53 6.63 -11.95 1.78
CA PRO A 53 7.85 -12.13 0.98
C PRO A 53 7.67 -11.65 -0.47
N ILE A 54 7.21 -10.42 -0.66
CA ILE A 54 7.01 -9.78 -1.97
C ILE A 54 7.81 -8.47 -2.02
N GLU A 55 8.80 -8.41 -2.92
CA GLU A 55 9.87 -7.39 -2.92
C GLU A 55 9.39 -5.93 -2.92
N ARG A 56 8.30 -5.65 -3.63
CA ARG A 56 7.80 -4.29 -3.90
C ARG A 56 6.57 -3.93 -3.09
N VAL A 57 6.22 -4.74 -2.11
CA VAL A 57 4.96 -4.64 -1.36
C VAL A 57 5.23 -4.39 0.12
N SER A 58 4.53 -3.41 0.67
CA SER A 58 4.35 -3.25 2.11
C SER A 58 2.88 -3.51 2.44
N VAL A 59 2.64 -4.29 3.48
CA VAL A 59 1.28 -4.62 3.93
C VAL A 59 1.09 -4.15 5.35
N VAL A 60 0.02 -3.43 5.60
CA VAL A 60 -0.39 -3.03 6.93
C VAL A 60 -1.81 -3.50 7.20
N GLU A 61 -2.07 -3.79 8.46
CA GLU A 61 -3.40 -4.02 9.00
C GLU A 61 -3.82 -2.84 9.85
N LEU A 62 -5.06 -2.38 9.65
CA LEU A 62 -5.71 -1.36 10.45
C LEU A 62 -6.94 -1.93 11.16
N PRO A 63 -7.38 -1.31 12.27
CA PRO A 63 -8.61 -1.72 12.94
C PRO A 63 -9.82 -1.63 12.01
N ASN A 64 -10.66 -2.66 12.02
CA ASN A 64 -11.91 -2.73 11.26
C ASN A 64 -13.09 -1.97 11.90
N ARG A 65 -12.86 -1.24 12.99
CA ARG A 65 -13.88 -0.47 13.72
C ARG A 65 -13.97 0.94 13.14
N ASP A 66 -15.02 1.21 12.37
CA ASP A 66 -15.24 2.46 11.62
C ASP A 66 -14.11 2.81 10.65
N ILE A 67 -13.95 1.95 9.63
CA ILE A 67 -12.94 2.03 8.55
C ILE A 67 -12.89 3.39 7.82
N TRP A 68 -13.95 4.19 7.89
CA TRP A 68 -14.08 5.43 7.12
C TRP A 68 -13.54 6.66 7.85
N ASN A 69 -13.63 6.70 9.19
CA ASN A 69 -13.25 7.90 9.96
C ASN A 69 -12.27 7.63 11.11
N ALA A 70 -12.16 6.37 11.58
CA ALA A 70 -11.29 6.07 12.73
C ALA A 70 -9.81 6.01 12.36
N ASN A 71 -9.48 5.75 11.08
CA ASN A 71 -8.12 5.42 10.66
C ASN A 71 -7.32 6.59 10.06
N ASP A 72 -7.88 7.81 10.03
CA ASP A 72 -7.23 9.00 9.46
C ASP A 72 -5.84 9.28 10.03
N HIS A 73 -5.67 9.06 11.34
CA HIS A 73 -4.41 9.25 12.02
C HIS A 73 -3.35 8.23 11.56
N PHE A 74 -3.75 6.98 11.27
CA PHE A 74 -2.86 5.98 10.71
C PHE A 74 -2.49 6.31 9.26
N TRP A 75 -3.43 6.79 8.44
CA TRP A 75 -3.13 7.27 7.09
C TRP A 75 -2.11 8.41 7.09
N LYS A 76 -2.27 9.40 8.00
CA LYS A 76 -1.30 10.49 8.17
C LYS A 76 0.08 9.98 8.57
N MET A 77 0.14 8.99 9.47
CA MET A 77 1.41 8.39 9.90
C MET A 77 2.08 7.61 8.77
N MET A 78 1.33 6.84 7.98
CA MET A 78 1.87 6.05 6.86
C MET A 78 2.43 6.90 5.74
N PHE A 79 1.77 8.03 5.44
CA PHE A 79 2.20 8.94 4.39
C PHE A 79 3.10 10.07 4.89
N ASP A 80 3.54 10.03 6.15
CA ASP A 80 4.48 11.03 6.65
C ASP A 80 5.78 10.98 5.84
N GLY A 81 6.24 12.15 5.39
CA GLY A 81 7.38 12.27 4.48
C GLY A 81 7.13 11.86 3.01
N VAL A 82 5.94 11.37 2.65
CA VAL A 82 5.58 11.10 1.25
C VAL A 82 5.16 12.41 0.57
N GLN A 83 5.88 12.79 -0.48
CA GLN A 83 5.60 13.99 -1.25
C GLN A 83 5.22 13.63 -2.68
N LEU A 84 4.15 14.26 -3.18
CA LEU A 84 3.80 14.18 -4.58
C LEU A 84 4.79 15.02 -5.38
N SER A 85 5.54 14.38 -6.27
CA SER A 85 6.32 15.10 -7.28
C SER A 85 5.34 15.71 -8.29
N GLY A 86 4.94 16.96 -8.03
CA GLY A 86 4.25 17.81 -9.00
C GLY A 86 5.15 18.17 -10.17
N LYS A 87 4.53 18.57 -11.29
CA LYS A 87 5.23 19.34 -12.33
C LYS A 87 5.58 20.72 -11.79
#